data_AF-A0A1M3MNV1-F1
#
_entry.id   AF-A0A1M3MNV1-F1
#
_cell.length_a   1.000
_cell.length_b   1.000
_cell.length_c   1.000
_cell.angle_alpha   90.00
_cell.angle_beta   90.00
_cell.angle_gamma   90.00
#
_symmetry.space_group_name_H-M   'P 1'
#
loop_
_entity.id
_entity.type
_entity.pdbx_description
1 polymer ?
#
loop_
_entity_poly.entity_id
_entity_poly.type
_entity_poly.pdbx_seq_one_letter_code
_entity_poly.pdbx_strand_id
1 'polypeptide(L)'
;MGFAELMTLVDRDRPDPGTWIEQGAPHEDALEVGRAVADLTRYDVSFPDGWNPVADWPEFDGLTADAVARAVERLMLRPARSRAAGIASLVISTAVLGRVPDHGAPVPKCVMVERAGKPAWFMRRAAVDAFGREYTLEIDGYNRRTCRPHRGAYRKFVLSPDPTGDILGRIDYQIWVSALAALESALAIRLVSHKLTFSHRSATPWIDGRDMLGVQLFRAFDGEDAKKQKTAC
;
A
#
# COMPACT_ATOMS: atom_id res chain seq x y z
N MET A 1 16.76 40.71 -4.89
CA MET A 1 16.95 39.34 -4.38
C MET A 1 15.86 38.50 -5.04
N GLY A 2 16.04 37.83 -6.17
CA GLY A 2 17.10 36.89 -6.53
C GLY A 2 16.49 35.49 -6.55
N PHE A 3 15.54 35.22 -7.46
CA PHE A 3 14.87 33.92 -7.60
C PHE A 3 14.99 33.45 -9.05
N ALA A 4 16.19 33.02 -9.42
CA ALA A 4 16.47 32.41 -10.72
C ALA A 4 17.72 31.52 -10.63
N GLU A 5 17.68 30.47 -9.82
CA GLU A 5 18.68 29.40 -9.88
C GLU A 5 18.02 28.04 -9.72
N LEU A 6 17.51 27.51 -10.83
CA LEU A 6 17.69 26.11 -11.25
C LEU A 6 17.10 25.92 -12.66
N MET A 7 17.83 26.49 -13.62
CA MET A 7 17.83 26.08 -15.02
C MET A 7 18.34 24.63 -15.11
N THR A 8 17.43 23.66 -15.14
CA THR A 8 17.74 22.34 -15.73
C THR A 8 16.86 22.14 -16.94
N LEU A 9 17.42 22.60 -18.07
CA LEU A 9 16.95 22.31 -19.41
C LEU A 9 17.40 20.88 -19.78
N VAL A 10 16.45 19.97 -19.96
CA VAL A 10 16.68 18.74 -20.72
C VAL A 10 15.59 18.64 -21.78
N ASP A 11 15.87 19.18 -22.95
CA ASP A 11 15.28 18.71 -24.20
C ASP A 11 16.35 18.81 -25.30
N ARG A 12 16.93 17.67 -25.67
CA ARG A 12 17.76 17.53 -26.87
C ARG A 12 16.85 16.87 -27.91
N ASP A 13 16.51 17.63 -28.94
CA ASP A 13 15.91 17.22 -30.23
C ASP A 13 14.50 17.77 -30.55
N ARG A 14 14.34 19.11 -30.53
CA ARG A 14 13.32 19.77 -31.37
C ARG A 14 13.90 20.94 -32.19
N PRO A 15 13.69 20.96 -33.53
CA PRO A 15 14.23 22.00 -34.41
C PRO A 15 13.38 23.30 -34.46
N ASP A 16 12.17 23.31 -33.91
CA ASP A 16 11.34 24.51 -33.83
C ASP A 16 11.38 25.10 -32.41
N PRO A 17 11.58 26.42 -32.24
CA PRO A 17 11.48 27.07 -30.93
C PRO A 17 10.02 26.94 -30.47
N GLY A 18 9.79 26.00 -29.55
CA GLY A 18 8.48 25.82 -28.94
C GLY A 18 7.97 27.14 -28.39
N THR A 19 6.73 27.47 -28.71
CA THR A 19 6.05 28.65 -28.18
C THR A 19 6.04 28.57 -26.66
N TRP A 20 6.89 29.37 -26.02
CA TRP A 20 6.86 29.56 -24.58
C TRP A 20 5.58 30.32 -24.26
N ILE A 21 4.51 29.59 -23.95
CA ILE A 21 3.33 30.18 -23.34
C ILE A 21 3.81 30.60 -21.95
N GLU A 22 3.96 31.91 -21.76
CA GLU A 22 4.18 32.51 -20.44
C GLU A 22 2.92 32.22 -19.61
N GLN A 23 2.90 31.05 -18.99
CA GLN A 23 1.92 30.70 -17.99
C GLN A 23 2.16 31.70 -16.87
N GLY A 24 1.25 32.66 -16.71
CA GLY A 24 1.32 33.66 -15.64
C GLY A 24 1.44 33.02 -14.26
N ALA A 25 1.52 33.84 -13.22
CA ALA A 25 1.66 33.34 -11.86
C ALA A 25 0.59 32.27 -11.53
N PRO A 26 0.96 31.14 -10.90
CA PRO A 26 0.00 30.10 -10.55
C PRO A 26 -1.06 30.67 -9.61
N HIS A 27 -2.31 30.23 -9.80
CA HIS A 27 -3.42 30.62 -8.96
C HIS A 27 -3.19 30.25 -7.49
N GLU A 28 -3.63 31.09 -6.54
CA GLU A 28 -3.43 30.86 -5.10
C GLU A 28 -3.96 29.49 -4.63
N ASP A 29 -5.18 29.13 -5.04
CA ASP A 29 -5.74 27.79 -4.79
C ASP A 29 -4.83 26.64 -5.25
N ALA A 30 -4.14 26.77 -6.39
CA ALA A 30 -3.25 25.73 -6.88
C ALA A 30 -2.01 25.58 -5.98
N LEU A 31 -1.49 26.70 -5.46
CA LEU A 31 -0.40 26.69 -4.49
C LEU A 31 -0.84 26.05 -3.16
N GLU A 32 -2.05 26.34 -2.69
CA GLU A 32 -2.60 25.77 -1.46
C GLU A 32 -2.83 24.26 -1.59
N VAL A 33 -3.40 23.80 -2.71
CA VAL A 33 -3.53 22.36 -3.04
C VAL A 33 -2.17 21.70 -3.09
N GLY A 34 -1.20 22.30 -3.78
CA GLY A 34 0.16 21.78 -3.88
C GLY A 34 0.84 21.59 -2.51
N ARG A 35 0.67 22.57 -1.61
CA ARG A 35 1.17 22.48 -0.22
C ARG A 35 0.47 21.36 0.56
N ALA A 36 -0.85 21.27 0.47
CA ALA A 36 -1.61 20.23 1.18
C ALA A 36 -1.23 18.81 0.70
N VAL A 37 -1.03 18.63 -0.61
CA VAL A 37 -0.56 17.35 -1.17
C VAL A 37 0.87 17.04 -0.73
N ALA A 38 1.76 18.05 -0.70
CA ALA A 38 3.12 17.86 -0.19
C ALA A 38 3.14 17.45 1.29
N ASP A 39 2.23 18.00 2.11
CA ASP A 39 2.12 17.64 3.53
C ASP A 39 1.66 16.19 3.77
N LEU A 40 1.09 15.49 2.78
CA LEU A 40 0.79 14.06 2.88
C LEU A 40 2.04 13.21 3.13
N THR A 41 3.24 13.68 2.76
CA THR A 41 4.49 12.97 3.05
C THR A 41 4.87 12.98 4.53
N ARG A 42 4.07 13.63 5.38
CA ARG A 42 4.20 13.58 6.85
C ARG A 42 3.31 12.50 7.49
N TYR A 43 2.47 11.84 6.70
CA TYR A 43 1.56 10.81 7.16
C TYR A 43 2.15 9.41 6.97
N ASP A 44 1.69 8.48 7.79
CA ASP A 44 1.91 7.04 7.63
C ASP A 44 0.59 6.30 7.84
N VAL A 45 0.63 5.00 7.58
CA VAL A 45 -0.54 4.12 7.46
C VAL A 45 -0.75 3.31 8.73
N SER A 46 -1.97 3.31 9.26
CA SER A 46 -2.39 2.43 10.35
C SER A 46 -3.61 1.59 9.96
N PHE A 47 -3.61 0.34 10.40
CA PHE A 47 -4.72 -0.59 10.20
C PHE A 47 -5.52 -0.70 11.51
N PRO A 48 -6.84 -0.42 11.50
CA PRO A 48 -7.65 -0.53 12.71
C PRO A 48 -7.88 -1.99 13.12
N ASP A 49 -8.24 -2.20 14.38
CA ASP A 49 -8.63 -3.52 14.88
C ASP A 49 -9.82 -4.07 14.10
N GLY A 50 -9.76 -5.37 13.75
CA GLY A 50 -10.80 -6.03 12.97
C GLY A 50 -10.83 -5.64 11.48
N TRP A 51 -9.82 -4.89 11.00
CA TRP A 51 -9.69 -4.57 9.58
C TRP A 51 -9.50 -5.83 8.71
N ASN A 52 -10.31 -5.95 7.67
CA ASN A 52 -10.21 -7.02 6.68
C ASN A 52 -10.52 -6.47 5.28
N PRO A 53 -9.51 -6.34 4.39
CA PRO A 53 -9.71 -5.82 3.04
C PRO A 53 -10.44 -6.79 2.11
N VAL A 54 -10.62 -8.06 2.51
CA VAL A 54 -11.21 -9.15 1.72
C VAL A 54 -12.39 -9.81 2.44
N ALA A 55 -13.17 -9.01 3.17
CA ALA A 55 -14.35 -9.48 3.91
C ALA A 55 -15.48 -10.03 3.02
N ASP A 56 -15.45 -9.74 1.72
CA ASP A 56 -16.33 -10.29 0.68
C ASP A 56 -15.91 -11.69 0.20
N TRP A 57 -14.71 -12.15 0.55
CA TRP A 57 -14.24 -13.49 0.18
C TRP A 57 -14.79 -14.56 1.13
N PRO A 58 -14.95 -15.81 0.65
CA PRO A 58 -15.25 -16.92 1.54
C PRO A 58 -14.06 -17.21 2.47
N GLU A 59 -14.34 -17.85 3.60
CA GLU A 59 -13.32 -18.32 4.52
C GLU A 59 -12.53 -19.48 3.90
N PHE A 60 -11.19 -19.40 3.94
CA PHE A 60 -10.29 -20.41 3.39
C PHE A 60 -9.39 -21.00 4.48
N ASP A 61 -9.97 -21.44 5.59
CA ASP A 61 -9.28 -22.05 6.74
C ASP A 61 -8.05 -21.24 7.19
N GLY A 62 -8.17 -19.91 7.29
CA GLY A 62 -7.07 -19.02 7.69
C GLY A 62 -6.09 -18.63 6.59
N LEU A 63 -6.13 -19.23 5.40
CA LEU A 63 -5.26 -18.84 4.26
C LEU A 63 -5.50 -17.39 3.82
N THR A 64 -6.72 -16.89 3.97
CA THR A 64 -7.08 -15.50 3.71
C THR A 64 -6.37 -14.57 4.69
N ALA A 65 -6.42 -14.87 5.99
CA ALA A 65 -5.75 -14.10 7.02
C ALA A 65 -4.23 -14.09 6.80
N ASP A 66 -3.64 -15.24 6.45
CA ASP A 66 -2.22 -15.33 6.11
C ASP A 66 -1.85 -14.47 4.90
N ALA A 67 -2.72 -14.42 3.87
CA ALA A 67 -2.49 -13.58 2.69
C ALA A 67 -2.57 -12.09 3.00
N VAL A 68 -3.54 -11.67 3.84
CA VAL A 68 -3.65 -10.29 4.32
C VAL A 68 -2.42 -9.91 5.15
N ALA A 69 -1.98 -10.78 6.06
CA ALA A 69 -0.79 -10.56 6.86
C ALA A 69 0.47 -10.38 6.00
N ARG A 70 0.66 -11.22 4.97
CA ARG A 70 1.78 -11.06 4.00
C ARG A 70 1.71 -9.74 3.23
N ALA A 71 0.52 -9.30 2.82
CA ALA A 71 0.34 -8.03 2.13
C ALA A 71 0.70 -6.84 3.04
N VAL A 72 0.23 -6.86 4.29
CA VAL A 72 0.55 -5.86 5.31
C VAL A 72 2.03 -5.85 5.61
N GLU A 73 2.65 -7.01 5.83
CA GLU A 73 4.09 -7.15 6.05
C GLU A 73 4.87 -6.55 4.88
N ARG A 74 4.49 -6.88 3.64
CA ARG A 74 5.13 -6.33 2.44
C ARG A 74 5.02 -4.81 2.33
N LEU A 75 3.91 -4.22 2.76
CA LEU A 75 3.80 -2.76 2.86
C LEU A 75 4.73 -2.22 3.95
N MET A 76 4.75 -2.86 5.12
CA MET A 76 5.49 -2.40 6.30
C MET A 76 7.01 -2.59 6.19
N LEU A 77 7.47 -3.52 5.36
CA LEU A 77 8.90 -3.67 5.00
C LEU A 77 9.46 -2.46 4.23
N ARG A 78 8.60 -1.64 3.61
CA ARG A 78 9.05 -0.39 2.98
C ARG A 78 9.47 0.61 4.06
N PRO A 79 10.58 1.35 3.91
CA PRO A 79 10.94 2.41 4.86
C PRO A 79 9.80 3.42 5.06
N ALA A 80 9.62 3.93 6.29
CA ALA A 80 8.53 4.86 6.61
C ALA A 80 8.49 6.07 5.66
N ARG A 81 9.65 6.65 5.32
CA ARG A 81 9.77 7.74 4.34
C ARG A 81 9.27 7.35 2.95
N SER A 82 9.52 6.11 2.51
CA SER A 82 9.04 5.61 1.22
C SER A 82 7.52 5.36 1.24
N ARG A 83 6.95 4.91 2.36
CA ARG A 83 5.49 4.79 2.50
C ARG A 83 4.81 6.15 2.43
N ALA A 84 5.33 7.13 3.19
CA ALA A 84 4.81 8.48 3.21
C ALA A 84 4.88 9.17 1.83
N ALA A 85 6.00 9.02 1.13
CA ALA A 85 6.12 9.48 -0.26
C ALA A 85 5.12 8.76 -1.20
N GLY A 86 4.85 7.48 -0.95
CA GLY A 86 3.86 6.68 -1.67
C GLY A 86 2.44 7.25 -1.58
N ILE A 87 2.04 7.77 -0.41
CA ILE A 87 0.71 8.39 -0.21
C ILE A 87 0.55 9.61 -1.14
N ALA A 88 1.50 10.54 -1.13
CA ALA A 88 1.46 11.71 -2.00
C ALA A 88 1.51 11.33 -3.48
N SER A 89 2.41 10.39 -3.84
CA SER A 89 2.52 9.87 -5.20
C SER A 89 1.22 9.25 -5.70
N LEU A 90 0.48 8.56 -4.83
CA LEU A 90 -0.78 7.93 -5.17
C LEU A 90 -1.85 8.97 -5.52
N VAL A 91 -1.96 10.04 -4.73
CA VAL A 91 -2.89 11.16 -5.02
C VAL A 91 -2.50 11.88 -6.32
N ILE A 92 -1.22 12.21 -6.50
CA ILE A 92 -0.73 12.89 -7.71
C ILE A 92 -1.01 12.03 -8.95
N SER A 93 -0.65 10.75 -8.90
CA SER A 93 -0.79 9.85 -10.04
C SER A 93 -2.25 9.62 -10.42
N THR A 94 -3.15 9.48 -9.44
CA THR A 94 -4.59 9.32 -9.69
C THR A 94 -5.22 10.59 -10.27
N ALA A 95 -4.82 11.77 -9.79
CA ALA A 95 -5.25 13.05 -10.32
C ALA A 95 -4.77 13.28 -11.77
N VAL A 96 -3.50 13.00 -12.06
CA VAL A 96 -2.92 13.15 -13.41
C VAL A 96 -3.55 12.18 -14.40
N LEU A 97 -3.77 10.92 -13.99
CA LEU A 97 -4.33 9.88 -14.85
C LEU A 97 -5.86 9.92 -14.96
N GLY A 98 -6.55 10.73 -14.14
CA GLY A 98 -8.01 10.80 -14.12
C GLY A 98 -8.68 9.48 -13.73
N ARG A 99 -8.01 8.64 -12.93
CA ARG A 99 -8.51 7.31 -12.52
C ARG A 99 -8.27 7.06 -11.05
N VAL A 100 -9.08 6.18 -10.46
CA VAL A 100 -8.92 5.71 -9.08
C VAL A 100 -7.94 4.53 -9.03
N PRO A 101 -7.33 4.22 -7.87
CA PRO A 101 -6.54 3.00 -7.71
C PRO A 101 -7.40 1.77 -7.98
N ASP A 102 -6.82 0.79 -8.68
CA ASP A 102 -7.50 -0.48 -8.93
C ASP A 102 -7.65 -1.24 -7.61
N HIS A 103 -8.87 -1.67 -7.34
CA HIS A 103 -9.27 -2.42 -6.16
C HIS A 103 -9.98 -3.73 -6.54
N GLY A 104 -9.94 -4.10 -7.82
CA GLY A 104 -10.37 -5.41 -8.29
C GLY A 104 -9.56 -6.50 -7.60
N ALA A 105 -10.25 -7.43 -6.95
CA ALA A 105 -9.61 -8.57 -6.30
C ALA A 105 -10.47 -9.81 -6.53
N PRO A 106 -10.23 -10.56 -7.63
CA PRO A 106 -10.98 -11.76 -7.91
C PRO A 106 -10.77 -12.79 -6.80
N VAL A 107 -11.84 -13.50 -6.44
CA VAL A 107 -11.77 -14.53 -5.39
C VAL A 107 -10.80 -15.63 -5.82
N PRO A 108 -9.72 -15.89 -5.06
CA PRO A 108 -8.76 -16.93 -5.40
C PRO A 108 -9.36 -18.32 -5.11
N LYS A 109 -8.74 -19.35 -5.67
CA LYS A 109 -9.10 -20.74 -5.39
C LYS A 109 -8.16 -21.31 -4.33
N CYS A 110 -8.71 -22.05 -3.37
CA CYS A 110 -7.90 -22.88 -2.48
C CYS A 110 -7.47 -24.15 -3.25
N VAL A 111 -6.17 -24.28 -3.50
CA VAL A 111 -5.58 -25.40 -4.24
C VAL A 111 -4.53 -26.10 -3.40
N MET A 112 -4.41 -27.40 -3.60
CA MET A 112 -3.32 -28.19 -3.00
C MET A 112 -2.01 -27.83 -3.68
N VAL A 113 -0.93 -27.68 -2.91
CA VAL A 113 0.39 -27.43 -3.50
C VAL A 113 0.87 -28.66 -4.26
N GLU A 114 1.27 -28.46 -5.51
CA GLU A 114 1.79 -29.51 -6.38
C GLU A 114 3.25 -29.26 -6.77
N ARG A 115 3.97 -30.35 -7.02
CA ARG A 115 5.31 -30.35 -7.64
C ARG A 115 5.29 -31.27 -8.85
N ALA A 116 5.56 -30.74 -10.03
CA ALA A 116 5.49 -31.47 -11.31
C ALA A 116 4.13 -32.18 -11.53
N GLY A 117 3.01 -31.49 -11.25
CA GLY A 117 1.65 -31.99 -11.47
C GLY A 117 1.21 -33.11 -10.50
N LYS A 118 1.92 -33.28 -9.38
CA LYS A 118 1.56 -34.24 -8.33
C LYS A 118 1.46 -33.54 -6.98
N PRO A 119 0.54 -33.97 -6.08
CA PRO A 119 0.46 -33.46 -4.72
C PRO A 119 1.81 -33.48 -4.01
N ALA A 120 2.26 -32.30 -3.56
CA ALA A 120 3.48 -32.17 -2.80
C ALA A 120 3.27 -32.62 -1.35
N TRP A 121 4.26 -33.31 -0.81
CA TRP A 121 4.29 -33.69 0.60
C TRP A 121 5.31 -32.84 1.32
N PHE A 122 4.95 -32.39 2.51
CA PHE A 122 5.76 -31.52 3.34
C PHE A 122 6.01 -32.20 4.68
N MET A 123 7.19 -32.02 5.25
CA MET A 123 7.52 -32.52 6.57
C MET A 123 8.29 -31.44 7.33
N ARG A 124 7.97 -31.24 8.61
CA ARG A 124 8.74 -30.36 9.48
C ARG A 124 9.93 -31.12 10.06
N ARG A 125 11.12 -30.51 10.01
CA ARG A 125 12.34 -31.03 10.61
C ARG A 125 13.03 -29.93 11.41
N ALA A 126 13.43 -30.26 12.63
CA ALA A 126 14.30 -29.37 13.42
C ALA A 126 15.71 -29.37 12.80
N ALA A 127 16.26 -28.17 12.64
CA ALA A 127 17.63 -27.91 12.22
C ALA A 127 18.29 -26.98 13.24
N VAL A 128 19.61 -27.07 13.33
CA VAL A 128 20.43 -26.21 14.19
C VAL A 128 21.28 -25.35 13.28
N ASP A 129 21.26 -24.04 13.48
CA ASP A 129 22.10 -23.12 12.72
C ASP A 129 23.57 -23.17 13.19
N ALA A 130 24.46 -22.44 12.52
CA ALA A 130 25.88 -22.36 12.90
C ALA A 130 26.12 -21.71 14.28
N PHE A 131 25.10 -21.07 14.85
CA PHE A 131 25.12 -20.40 16.16
C PHE A 131 24.43 -21.24 17.26
N GLY A 132 24.06 -22.50 16.97
CA GLY A 132 23.43 -23.39 17.93
C GLY A 132 21.93 -23.14 18.17
N ARG A 133 21.28 -22.29 17.37
CA ARG A 133 19.83 -22.01 17.50
C ARG A 133 19.02 -23.05 16.74
N GLU A 134 18.03 -23.62 17.43
CA GLU A 134 17.08 -24.53 16.81
C GLU A 134 16.02 -23.77 16.02
N TYR A 135 15.76 -24.21 14.79
CA TYR A 135 14.71 -23.70 13.95
C TYR A 135 14.03 -24.83 13.18
N THR A 136 12.74 -24.65 12.87
CA THR A 136 11.97 -25.65 12.12
C THR A 136 11.99 -25.30 10.64
N LEU A 137 12.42 -26.25 9.81
CA LEU A 137 12.38 -26.15 8.36
C LEU A 137 11.32 -27.10 7.80
N GLU A 138 10.60 -26.63 6.78
CA GLU A 138 9.74 -27.47 5.95
C GLU A 138 10.59 -28.09 4.82
N ILE A 139 10.65 -29.42 4.79
CA ILE A 139 11.40 -30.21 3.79
C ILE A 139 10.45 -31.06 2.94
N ASP A 140 10.97 -31.62 1.84
CA ASP A 140 10.22 -32.58 1.02
C ASP A 140 9.84 -33.82 1.85
N GLY A 141 8.54 -34.03 2.03
CA GLY A 141 7.98 -35.15 2.76
C GLY A 141 7.80 -36.41 1.90
N TYR A 142 8.17 -36.38 0.62
CA TYR A 142 8.03 -37.52 -0.29
C TYR A 142 9.32 -38.34 -0.41
N ASN A 143 9.26 -39.63 -0.11
CA ASN A 143 10.39 -40.53 -0.31
C ASN A 143 10.42 -41.06 -1.74
N ARG A 144 11.37 -40.58 -2.55
CA ARG A 144 11.53 -41.01 -3.95
C ARG A 144 11.90 -42.48 -4.12
N ARG A 145 12.55 -43.10 -3.13
CA ARG A 145 12.97 -44.51 -3.20
C ARG A 145 11.81 -45.47 -2.98
N THR A 146 10.95 -45.16 -2.02
CA THR A 146 9.79 -46.02 -1.67
C THR A 146 8.50 -45.58 -2.35
N CYS A 147 8.53 -44.49 -3.12
CA CYS A 147 7.38 -43.84 -3.74
C CYS A 147 6.23 -43.52 -2.77
N ARG A 148 6.55 -43.30 -1.49
CA ARG A 148 5.58 -43.08 -0.41
C ARG A 148 5.94 -41.84 0.41
N PRO A 149 4.96 -41.15 1.02
CA PRO A 149 5.26 -40.09 1.97
C PRO A 149 5.97 -40.62 3.22
N HIS A 150 6.82 -39.79 3.81
CA HIS A 150 7.40 -40.03 5.13
C HIS A 150 6.31 -40.02 6.20
N ARG A 151 6.54 -40.74 7.30
CA ARG A 151 5.63 -40.72 8.46
C ARG A 151 5.57 -39.30 9.02
N GLY A 152 4.36 -38.75 9.14
CA GLY A 152 4.15 -37.37 9.59
C GLY A 152 4.26 -36.32 8.49
N ALA A 153 4.45 -36.73 7.23
CA ALA A 153 4.31 -35.80 6.12
C ALA A 153 2.84 -35.38 5.94
N TYR A 154 2.63 -34.11 5.64
CA TYR A 154 1.31 -33.52 5.44
C TYR A 154 1.21 -32.85 4.06
N ARG A 155 -0.02 -32.47 3.70
CA ARG A 155 -0.34 -31.72 2.49
C ARG A 155 -0.63 -30.27 2.85
N LYS A 156 -0.22 -29.36 1.97
CA LYS A 156 -0.40 -27.92 2.14
C LYS A 156 -1.38 -27.40 1.09
N PHE A 157 -2.17 -26.42 1.49
CA PHE A 157 -3.06 -25.67 0.62
C PHE A 157 -2.59 -24.23 0.50
N VAL A 158 -2.85 -23.62 -0.64
CA VAL A 158 -2.52 -22.22 -0.95
C VAL A 158 -3.65 -21.59 -1.76
N LEU A 159 -3.72 -20.27 -1.72
CA LEU A 159 -4.58 -19.49 -2.60
C LEU A 159 -3.90 -19.33 -3.97
N SER A 160 -4.65 -19.63 -5.04
CA SER A 160 -4.18 -19.51 -6.42
C SER A 160 -5.22 -18.79 -7.29
N PRO A 161 -4.85 -17.72 -8.02
CA PRO A 161 -3.53 -17.05 -8.01
C PRO A 161 -3.16 -16.49 -6.63
N ASP A 162 -1.89 -16.14 -6.42
CA ASP A 162 -1.46 -15.52 -5.16
C ASP A 162 -2.14 -14.15 -5.00
N PRO A 163 -3.02 -13.98 -4.00
CA PRO A 163 -3.85 -12.79 -3.87
C PRO A 163 -3.11 -11.56 -3.32
N THR A 164 -1.83 -11.68 -2.94
CA THR A 164 -1.11 -10.58 -2.29
C THR A 164 -1.09 -9.29 -3.11
N GLY A 165 -1.00 -9.39 -4.45
CA GLY A 165 -1.07 -8.21 -5.33
C GLY A 165 -2.43 -7.51 -5.28
N ASP A 166 -3.51 -8.28 -5.37
CA ASP A 166 -4.88 -7.77 -5.35
C ASP A 166 -5.24 -7.13 -3.99
N ILE A 167 -4.77 -7.75 -2.90
CA ILE A 167 -4.94 -7.21 -1.55
C ILE A 167 -4.19 -5.89 -1.40
N LEU A 168 -2.97 -5.77 -1.95
CA LEU A 168 -2.23 -4.50 -1.98
C LEU A 168 -2.97 -3.41 -2.78
N GLY A 169 -3.62 -3.76 -3.90
CA GLY A 169 -4.45 -2.82 -4.65
C GLY A 169 -5.61 -2.25 -3.81
N ARG A 170 -6.30 -3.12 -3.05
CA ARG A 170 -7.34 -2.69 -2.10
C ARG A 170 -6.78 -1.81 -0.97
N ILE A 171 -5.59 -2.10 -0.47
CA ILE A 171 -4.90 -1.24 0.50
C ILE A 171 -4.60 0.14 -0.10
N ASP A 172 -4.04 0.19 -1.31
CA ASP A 172 -3.75 1.46 -2.00
C ASP A 172 -5.04 2.27 -2.21
N TYR A 173 -6.13 1.64 -2.64
CA TYR A 173 -7.43 2.31 -2.74
C TYR A 173 -7.87 2.95 -1.40
N GLN A 174 -7.76 2.22 -0.29
CA GLN A 174 -8.12 2.75 1.03
C GLN A 174 -7.20 3.88 1.49
N ILE A 175 -5.89 3.76 1.26
CA ILE A 175 -4.93 4.84 1.52
C ILE A 175 -5.32 6.09 0.74
N TRP A 176 -5.69 5.94 -0.53
CA TRP A 176 -6.13 7.04 -1.37
C TRP A 176 -7.41 7.69 -0.86
N VAL A 177 -8.45 6.92 -0.49
CA VAL A 177 -9.69 7.45 0.11
C VAL A 177 -9.38 8.25 1.37
N SER A 178 -8.54 7.72 2.26
CA SER A 178 -8.16 8.41 3.50
C SER A 178 -7.29 9.64 3.25
N ALA A 179 -6.45 9.63 2.22
CA ALA A 179 -5.70 10.81 1.80
C ALA A 179 -6.62 11.91 1.26
N LEU A 180 -7.66 11.57 0.49
CA LEU A 180 -8.66 12.53 0.04
C LEU A 180 -9.41 13.15 1.23
N ALA A 181 -9.85 12.35 2.20
CA ALA A 181 -10.50 12.87 3.40
C ALA A 181 -9.59 13.83 4.20
N ALA A 182 -8.29 13.53 4.29
CA ALA A 182 -7.30 14.41 4.92
C ALA A 182 -7.12 15.73 4.14
N LEU A 183 -7.05 15.67 2.81
CA LEU A 183 -6.97 16.85 1.96
C LEU A 183 -8.23 17.71 2.04
N GLU A 184 -9.40 17.08 2.08
CA GLU A 184 -10.67 17.80 2.22
C GLU A 184 -10.73 18.59 3.51
N SER A 185 -10.35 17.94 4.62
CA SER A 185 -10.26 18.60 5.93
C SER A 185 -9.25 19.75 5.91
N ALA A 186 -8.12 19.57 5.22
CA ALA A 186 -7.08 20.60 5.14
C ALA A 186 -7.47 21.79 4.25
N LEU A 187 -8.24 21.58 3.18
CA LEU A 187 -8.52 22.58 2.15
C LEU A 187 -9.89 23.26 2.29
N ALA A 188 -10.82 22.68 3.07
CA ALA A 188 -12.22 23.12 3.16
C ALA A 188 -12.43 24.63 3.37
N ILE A 189 -11.50 25.32 4.04
CA ILE A 189 -11.58 26.76 4.34
C ILE A 189 -10.41 27.59 3.77
N ARG A 190 -9.53 26.99 2.96
CA ARG A 190 -8.29 27.63 2.48
C ARG A 190 -8.35 28.09 1.02
N LEU A 191 -9.32 27.61 0.26
CA LEU A 191 -9.48 27.98 -1.15
C LEU A 191 -10.23 29.31 -1.26
N VAL A 192 -9.69 30.23 -2.04
CA VAL A 192 -10.20 31.60 -2.20
C VAL A 192 -11.15 31.74 -3.37
N SER A 193 -10.99 30.95 -4.44
CA SER A 193 -11.80 31.08 -5.67
C SER A 193 -12.58 29.81 -6.02
N HIS A 194 -12.12 28.64 -5.60
CA HIS A 194 -12.77 27.37 -5.88
C HIS A 194 -13.46 26.80 -4.64
N LYS A 195 -14.69 26.31 -4.82
CA LYS A 195 -15.40 25.59 -3.77
C LYS A 195 -15.07 24.10 -3.87
N LEU A 196 -14.64 23.53 -2.74
CA LEU A 196 -14.39 22.11 -2.63
C LEU A 196 -15.69 21.30 -2.74
N THR A 197 -15.66 20.21 -3.50
CA THR A 197 -16.71 19.20 -3.50
C THR A 197 -16.22 17.99 -2.71
N PHE A 198 -16.92 17.64 -1.64
CA PHE A 198 -16.53 16.52 -0.76
C PHE A 198 -16.74 15.16 -1.44
N SER A 199 -15.79 14.26 -1.24
CA SER A 199 -15.79 12.89 -1.74
C SER A 199 -16.48 11.98 -0.75
N HIS A 200 -17.70 11.53 -1.06
CA HIS A 200 -18.42 10.52 -0.28
C HIS A 200 -18.02 9.09 -0.68
N ARG A 201 -16.74 8.85 -0.94
CA ARG A 201 -16.26 7.54 -1.39
C ARG A 201 -16.20 6.57 -0.21
N SER A 202 -16.81 5.41 -0.39
CA SER A 202 -16.66 4.27 0.53
C SER A 202 -15.21 3.79 0.54
N ALA A 203 -14.72 3.41 1.72
CA ALA A 203 -13.42 2.78 1.91
C ALA A 203 -13.43 1.32 1.42
N THR A 204 -14.59 0.67 1.42
CA THR A 204 -14.78 -0.71 0.93
C THR A 204 -15.90 -0.80 -0.10
N PRO A 205 -15.74 -0.21 -1.31
CA PRO A 205 -16.80 -0.19 -2.33
C PRO A 205 -17.16 -1.59 -2.86
N TRP A 206 -16.32 -2.60 -2.61
CA TRP A 206 -16.57 -4.00 -2.94
C TRP A 206 -17.42 -4.75 -1.90
N ILE A 207 -17.85 -4.09 -0.83
CA ILE A 207 -18.74 -4.66 0.19
C ILE A 207 -20.13 -4.07 0.00
N ASP A 208 -21.06 -4.91 -0.42
CA ASP A 208 -22.43 -4.47 -0.71
C ASP A 208 -23.14 -3.93 0.53
N GLY A 209 -23.64 -2.69 0.41
CA GLY A 209 -24.53 -2.06 1.38
C GLY A 209 -23.91 -1.72 2.73
N ARG A 210 -22.58 -1.86 2.90
CA ARG A 210 -21.86 -1.51 4.13
C ARG A 210 -20.49 -0.94 3.84
N ASP A 211 -20.20 0.22 4.43
CA ASP A 211 -18.84 0.75 4.46
C ASP A 211 -18.14 0.28 5.73
N MET A 212 -17.08 -0.48 5.58
CA MET A 212 -16.28 -0.95 6.71
C MET A 212 -15.16 0.06 7.03
N LEU A 213 -14.58 -0.07 8.22
CA LEU A 213 -13.41 0.69 8.60
C LEU A 213 -12.28 0.42 7.60
N GLY A 214 -11.82 1.48 6.93
CA GLY A 214 -10.66 1.43 6.04
C GLY A 214 -9.35 1.70 6.77
N VAL A 215 -8.27 1.66 6.00
CA VAL A 215 -6.96 2.17 6.40
C VAL A 215 -7.06 3.61 6.90
N GLN A 216 -6.39 3.91 8.00
CA GLN A 216 -6.30 5.27 8.54
C GLN A 216 -4.93 5.88 8.28
N LEU A 217 -4.90 7.20 8.16
CA LEU A 217 -3.66 7.97 8.09
C LEU A 217 -3.41 8.68 9.41
N PHE A 218 -2.19 8.61 9.91
CA PHE A 218 -1.75 9.36 11.09
C PHE A 218 -0.49 10.16 10.77
N ARG A 219 -0.26 11.28 11.45
CA ARG A 219 0.98 12.06 11.27
C ARG A 219 2.14 11.38 11.98
N ALA A 220 3.15 10.98 11.23
CA ALA A 220 4.30 10.25 11.73
C ALA A 220 5.41 11.15 12.32
N PHE A 221 5.44 12.44 11.99
CA PHE A 221 6.58 13.34 12.29
C PHE A 221 6.31 14.47 13.30
N ASP A 222 5.17 14.50 13.99
CA ASP A 222 4.87 15.57 14.95
C ASP A 222 5.66 15.45 16.29
N GLY A 223 6.51 14.43 16.44
CA GLY A 223 7.22 14.10 17.69
C GLY A 223 8.63 14.67 17.87
N GLU A 224 9.29 15.21 16.84
CA GLU A 224 10.66 15.75 16.98
C GLU A 224 10.70 17.23 17.38
N ASP A 225 9.72 18.03 17.00
CA ASP A 225 9.69 19.46 17.33
C ASP A 225 9.30 19.72 18.80
N ALA A 226 8.51 18.83 19.41
CA ALA A 226 8.14 18.93 20.82
C ALA A 226 9.33 18.70 21.78
N LYS A 227 10.38 17.99 21.35
CA LYS A 227 11.60 17.77 22.16
C LYS A 227 12.57 18.95 22.08
N LYS A 228 12.61 19.70 20.98
CA LYS A 228 13.48 20.88 20.85
C LYS A 228 12.98 22.09 21.64
N GLN A 229 11.67 22.23 21.88
CA GLN A 229 11.13 23.32 22.69
C GLN A 229 11.32 23.14 24.20
N LYS A 230 11.54 21.91 24.70
CA LYS A 230 11.77 21.66 26.15
C LYS A 230 13.21 21.81 26.60
N THR A 231 14.15 22.08 25.70
CA THR A 231 15.58 22.28 26.03
C THR A 231 16.04 23.74 25.92
N ALA A 232 15.11 24.67 25.68
CA ALA A 232 15.38 26.10 25.55
C ALA A 232 14.52 26.95 26.52
N CYS A 233 14.43 26.51 27.77
CA CYS A 233 14.04 27.33 28.93
C CYS A 233 15.01 27.04 30.08
#